data_AF-A0A140E3G4-F1
#
_entry.id   AF-A0A140E3G4-F1
#
_cell.length_a   1.000
_cell.length_b   1.000
_cell.length_c   1.000
_cell.angle_alpha   90.00
_cell.angle_beta   90.00
_cell.angle_gamma   90.00
#
_symmetry.space_group_name_H-M   'P 1'
#
loop_
_entity.id
_entity.type
_entity.pdbx_description
1 polymer ?
#
loop_
_entity_poly.entity_id
_entity_poly.type
_entity_poly.pdbx_seq_one_letter_code
_entity_poly.pdbx_strand_id
1 'polypeptide(L)'
;MANCTSCSAPLPANTQYCSYCGVRNDIDLLGKHDYQVIDSTSERVCPECAQSLQTISLDAAGSLHIERCANCYGLFFDPGEIETLLDSAVAPVVTVNLELLSNINQDRYPQNATVKYLKCPVCQVLMNRVIYGYRSGVIIDQCRSHGIWLDGGQISHLLEWKKAGGQILNQQKIAAKQEKASSEQFKKAFRKDYSRPQQSYGEQSVDGDLVASVAEVIFKIFE
;
A
#
# COMPACT_ATOMS: atom_id res chain seq x y z
N MET A 1 -22.71 -1.74 17.39
CA MET A 1 -22.27 -3.03 16.83
C MET A 1 -23.03 -3.27 15.55
N ALA A 2 -22.36 -3.67 14.48
CA ALA A 2 -23.04 -4.03 13.24
C ALA A 2 -23.75 -5.38 13.41
N ASN A 3 -24.84 -5.59 12.68
CA ASN A 3 -25.57 -6.85 12.67
C ASN A 3 -25.27 -7.62 11.38
N CYS A 4 -25.40 -8.95 11.42
CA CYS A 4 -25.22 -9.78 10.25
C CYS A 4 -26.33 -9.52 9.22
N THR A 5 -25.98 -9.36 7.95
CA THR A 5 -26.93 -9.13 6.85
C THR A 5 -27.80 -10.34 6.54
N SER A 6 -27.36 -11.55 6.93
CA SER A 6 -28.08 -12.80 6.66
C SER A 6 -29.00 -13.22 7.81
N CYS A 7 -28.54 -13.16 9.06
CA CYS A 7 -29.32 -13.66 10.22
C CYS A 7 -29.64 -12.61 11.29
N SER A 8 -29.24 -11.35 11.07
CA SER A 8 -29.45 -10.22 11.99
C SER A 8 -28.80 -10.33 13.36
N ALA A 9 -28.03 -11.39 13.63
CA ALA A 9 -27.29 -11.54 14.88
C ALA A 9 -26.18 -10.48 15.01
N PRO A 10 -25.84 -10.04 16.25
CA PRO A 10 -24.77 -9.08 16.47
C PRO A 10 -23.43 -9.63 16.01
N LEU A 11 -22.67 -8.84 15.26
CA LEU A 11 -21.34 -9.25 14.80
C LEU A 11 -20.29 -9.08 15.90
N PRO A 12 -19.39 -10.07 16.06
CA PRO A 12 -18.29 -9.95 17.02
C PRO A 12 -17.32 -8.83 16.60
N ALA A 13 -16.57 -8.30 17.56
CA ALA A 13 -15.49 -7.36 17.24
C ALA A 13 -14.39 -8.07 16.43
N ASN A 14 -13.69 -7.30 15.60
CA ASN A 14 -12.46 -7.73 14.90
C ASN A 14 -12.62 -8.91 13.92
N THR A 15 -13.85 -9.25 13.53
CA THR A 15 -14.15 -10.29 12.54
C THR A 15 -15.34 -9.88 11.66
N GLN A 16 -15.35 -10.40 10.44
CA GLN A 16 -16.47 -10.24 9.49
C GLN A 16 -17.37 -11.48 9.45
N TYR A 17 -16.97 -12.56 10.13
CA TYR A 17 -17.77 -13.78 10.22
C TYR A 17 -18.79 -13.69 11.34
N CYS A 18 -20.04 -14.03 11.01
CA CYS A 18 -21.07 -14.18 12.02
C CYS A 18 -20.85 -15.48 12.81
N SER A 19 -20.75 -15.38 14.14
CA SER A 19 -20.63 -16.56 15.02
C SER A 19 -21.85 -17.48 15.03
N TYR A 20 -22.98 -17.03 14.47
CA TYR A 20 -24.23 -17.78 14.46
C TYR A 20 -24.44 -18.52 13.14
N CYS A 21 -24.46 -17.79 12.01
CA CYS A 21 -24.71 -18.40 10.69
C CYS A 21 -23.43 -18.69 9.88
N GLY A 22 -22.27 -18.21 10.33
CA GLY A 22 -20.99 -18.40 9.62
C GLY A 22 -20.82 -17.56 8.36
N VAL A 23 -21.82 -16.74 7.97
CA VAL A 23 -21.74 -15.88 6.80
C VAL A 23 -20.71 -14.77 7.05
N ARG A 24 -19.89 -14.52 6.04
CA ARG A 24 -18.99 -13.36 5.99
C ARG A 24 -19.77 -12.12 5.58
N ASN A 25 -19.66 -11.06 6.37
CA ASN A 25 -20.37 -9.81 6.16
C ASN A 25 -19.44 -8.79 5.53
N ASP A 26 -19.97 -8.03 4.59
CA ASP A 26 -19.21 -6.96 3.97
C ASP A 26 -18.97 -5.81 4.94
N ILE A 27 -17.91 -5.08 4.67
CA ILE A 27 -17.55 -3.90 5.42
C ILE A 27 -18.46 -2.74 5.01
N ASP A 28 -18.92 -2.00 6.01
CA ASP A 28 -19.60 -0.72 5.77
C ASP A 28 -18.60 0.31 5.19
N LEU A 29 -18.66 0.53 3.88
CA LEU A 29 -17.88 1.53 3.14
C LEU A 29 -18.72 2.80 2.97
N LEU A 30 -18.07 3.92 2.68
CA LEU A 30 -18.78 5.17 2.39
C LEU A 30 -19.55 5.06 1.07
N GLY A 31 -20.78 4.57 1.16
CA GLY A 31 -21.67 4.38 0.01
C GLY A 31 -21.29 3.17 -0.85
N LYS A 32 -22.30 2.61 -1.53
CA LYS A 32 -22.04 1.80 -2.71
C LYS A 32 -21.61 2.79 -3.79
N HIS A 33 -20.36 2.73 -4.23
CA HIS A 33 -19.98 3.42 -5.46
C HIS A 33 -20.68 2.70 -6.60
N ASP A 34 -21.79 3.27 -7.05
CA ASP A 34 -22.39 2.83 -8.30
C ASP A 34 -21.34 3.03 -9.40
N TYR A 35 -21.25 2.02 -10.26
CA TYR A 35 -20.36 2.07 -11.40
C TYR A 35 -21.18 2.09 -12.68
N GLN A 36 -20.68 2.82 -13.65
CA GLN A 36 -21.24 2.85 -15.00
C GLN A 36 -20.19 2.36 -15.97
N VAL A 37 -20.56 1.44 -16.84
CA VAL A 37 -19.68 1.01 -17.93
C VAL A 37 -19.71 2.12 -18.99
N ILE A 38 -18.60 2.85 -19.12
CA ILE A 38 -18.46 3.88 -20.15
C ILE A 38 -18.09 3.21 -21.47
N ASP A 39 -17.11 2.31 -21.42
CA ASP A 39 -16.67 1.55 -22.58
C ASP A 39 -16.70 0.06 -22.28
N SER A 40 -17.37 -0.68 -23.17
CA SER A 40 -17.47 -2.13 -23.10
C SER A 40 -16.24 -2.84 -23.67
N THR A 41 -15.41 -2.15 -24.46
CA THR A 41 -14.24 -2.73 -25.14
C THR A 41 -13.12 -1.67 -25.23
N SER A 42 -12.28 -1.59 -24.20
CA SER A 42 -11.12 -0.70 -24.21
C SER A 42 -9.97 -1.27 -25.05
N GLU A 43 -9.01 -0.40 -25.39
CA GLU A 43 -7.78 -0.79 -26.11
C GLU A 43 -6.84 -1.69 -25.29
N ARG A 44 -7.06 -1.77 -23.97
CA ARG A 44 -6.22 -2.50 -23.02
C ARG A 44 -6.69 -3.94 -22.91
N VAL A 45 -5.75 -4.88 -22.83
CA VAL A 45 -6.03 -6.31 -22.77
C VAL A 45 -5.74 -6.86 -21.36
N CYS A 46 -6.65 -7.69 -20.85
CA CYS A 46 -6.50 -8.40 -19.60
C CYS A 46 -5.29 -9.35 -19.67
N PRO A 47 -4.31 -9.24 -18.76
CA PRO A 47 -3.11 -10.07 -18.78
C PRO A 47 -3.39 -11.53 -18.36
N GLU A 48 -4.52 -11.80 -17.72
CA GLU A 48 -4.92 -13.16 -17.34
C GLU A 48 -5.80 -13.83 -18.39
N CYS A 49 -6.80 -13.12 -18.91
CA CYS A 49 -7.81 -13.68 -19.82
C CYS A 49 -7.48 -13.47 -21.30
N ALA A 50 -6.54 -12.58 -21.62
CA ALA A 50 -6.25 -12.12 -22.99
C ALA A 50 -7.47 -11.55 -23.74
N GLN A 51 -8.43 -10.99 -23.01
CA GLN A 51 -9.63 -10.33 -23.54
C GLN A 51 -9.54 -8.81 -23.32
N SER A 52 -10.20 -8.02 -24.17
CA SER A 52 -10.31 -6.58 -23.97
C SER A 52 -10.94 -6.25 -22.61
N LEU A 53 -10.44 -5.20 -21.97
CA LEU A 53 -10.96 -4.68 -20.72
C LEU A 53 -12.18 -3.78 -20.98
N GLN A 54 -12.88 -3.45 -19.92
CA GLN A 54 -14.00 -2.50 -19.91
C GLN A 54 -13.59 -1.30 -19.08
N THR A 55 -13.86 -0.09 -19.57
CA THR A 55 -13.66 1.12 -18.78
C THR A 55 -14.92 1.39 -17.96
N ILE A 56 -14.79 1.38 -16.63
CA ILE A 56 -15.85 1.70 -15.69
C ILE A 56 -15.61 3.06 -15.05
N SER A 57 -16.65 3.88 -14.97
CA SER A 57 -16.69 5.08 -14.13
C SER A 57 -17.12 4.70 -12.73
N LEU A 58 -16.44 5.22 -11.71
CA LEU A 58 -16.95 5.27 -10.35
C LEU A 58 -17.31 6.71 -9.99
N ASP A 59 -18.52 6.90 -9.45
CA ASP A 59 -19.00 8.20 -8.95
C ASP A 59 -18.38 8.52 -7.57
N ALA A 60 -17.08 8.28 -7.42
CA ALA A 60 -16.31 8.52 -6.22
C ALA A 60 -15.55 9.85 -6.36
N ALA A 61 -15.95 10.89 -5.62
CA ALA A 61 -15.25 12.17 -5.43
C ALA A 61 -14.33 12.65 -6.59
N GLY A 62 -14.84 12.64 -7.83
CA GLY A 62 -14.08 12.90 -9.05
C GLY A 62 -13.99 11.66 -9.94
N SER A 63 -14.98 11.51 -10.84
CA SER A 63 -15.16 10.41 -11.81
C SER A 63 -13.88 9.62 -12.11
N LEU A 64 -13.75 8.47 -11.47
CA LEU A 64 -12.58 7.61 -11.60
C LEU A 64 -12.80 6.61 -12.73
N HIS A 65 -11.86 6.48 -13.66
CA HIS A 65 -12.00 5.64 -14.84
C HIS A 65 -11.09 4.43 -14.73
N ILE A 66 -11.63 3.32 -14.25
CA ILE A 66 -10.85 2.10 -13.99
C ILE A 66 -11.10 1.10 -15.10
N GLU A 67 -10.08 0.34 -15.44
CA GLU A 67 -10.19 -0.77 -16.37
C GLU A 67 -10.53 -2.06 -15.63
N ARG A 68 -11.59 -2.74 -16.05
CA ARG A 68 -12.11 -3.96 -15.42
C ARG A 68 -12.23 -5.08 -16.44
N CYS A 69 -11.77 -6.28 -16.07
CA CYS A 69 -12.06 -7.48 -16.82
C CYS A 69 -13.46 -8.02 -16.47
N ALA A 70 -14.30 -8.30 -17.47
CA ALA A 70 -15.62 -8.89 -17.26
C ALA A 70 -15.58 -10.37 -16.81
N ASN A 71 -14.47 -11.08 -17.08
CA ASN A 71 -14.35 -12.52 -16.83
C ASN A 71 -13.66 -12.85 -15.50
N CYS A 72 -12.45 -12.35 -15.26
CA CYS A 72 -11.73 -12.60 -13.99
C CYS A 72 -11.97 -11.54 -12.91
N TYR A 73 -12.69 -10.46 -13.24
CA TYR A 73 -12.92 -9.32 -12.33
C TYR A 73 -11.65 -8.59 -11.86
N GLY A 74 -10.51 -8.83 -12.53
CA GLY A 74 -9.30 -8.08 -12.30
C GLY A 74 -9.45 -6.61 -12.71
N LEU A 75 -8.76 -5.74 -11.99
CA LEU A 75 -8.82 -4.30 -12.12
C LEU A 75 -7.44 -3.74 -12.42
N PHE A 76 -7.38 -2.77 -13.33
CA PHE A 76 -6.18 -2.01 -13.61
C PHE A 76 -6.42 -0.54 -13.30
N PHE A 77 -5.55 0.00 -12.45
CA PHE A 77 -5.57 1.36 -11.95
C PHE A 77 -4.39 2.13 -12.54
N ASP A 78 -4.67 3.27 -13.16
CA ASP A 78 -3.65 4.22 -13.57
C ASP A 78 -2.99 4.87 -12.31
N PRO A 79 -1.82 5.53 -12.45
CA PRO A 79 -1.09 6.04 -11.31
C PRO A 79 -1.92 7.06 -10.51
N GLY A 80 -2.09 6.82 -9.20
CA GLY A 80 -2.86 7.68 -8.29
C GLY A 80 -4.33 7.27 -8.13
N GLU A 81 -4.88 6.46 -9.02
CA GLU A 81 -6.31 6.11 -8.98
C GLU A 81 -6.70 5.24 -7.79
N ILE A 82 -5.83 4.30 -7.42
CA ILE A 82 -6.07 3.42 -6.28
C ILE A 82 -6.06 4.20 -4.96
N GLU A 83 -5.17 5.19 -4.81
CA GLU A 83 -5.16 6.09 -3.66
C GLU A 83 -6.46 6.88 -3.57
N THR A 84 -6.92 7.46 -4.69
CA THR A 84 -8.18 8.19 -4.79
C THR A 84 -9.38 7.30 -4.44
N LEU A 85 -9.43 6.07 -4.95
CA LEU A 85 -10.50 5.12 -4.61
C LEU A 85 -10.49 4.80 -3.11
N LEU A 86 -9.32 4.52 -2.55
CA LEU A 86 -9.20 4.20 -1.14
C LEU A 86 -9.63 5.38 -0.26
N ASP A 87 -9.25 6.62 -0.60
CA ASP A 87 -9.59 7.84 0.15
C ASP A 87 -11.08 8.20 0.05
N SER A 88 -11.73 7.91 -1.08
CA SER A 88 -13.16 8.16 -1.25
C SER A 88 -14.05 7.08 -0.64
N ALA A 89 -13.63 5.81 -0.67
CA ALA A 89 -14.45 4.68 -0.22
C ALA A 89 -14.42 4.45 1.30
N VAL A 90 -13.40 4.96 2.01
CA VAL A 90 -13.23 4.74 3.44
C VAL A 90 -13.15 6.07 4.18
N ALA A 91 -14.03 6.26 5.16
CA ALA A 91 -14.01 7.44 6.02
C ALA A 91 -12.66 7.63 6.69
N PRO A 92 -12.25 8.88 6.99
CA PRO A 92 -11.01 9.15 7.72
C PRO A 92 -10.93 8.32 9.01
N VAL A 93 -9.92 7.46 9.08
CA VAL A 93 -9.66 6.62 10.24
C VAL A 93 -8.66 7.33 11.15
N VAL A 94 -8.93 7.37 12.46
CA VAL A 94 -8.06 8.02 13.45
C VAL A 94 -7.28 7.00 14.29
N THR A 95 -7.79 5.77 14.41
CA THR A 95 -7.22 4.72 15.26
C THR A 95 -6.83 3.49 14.46
N VAL A 96 -5.80 2.79 14.91
CA VAL A 96 -5.34 1.54 14.28
C VAL A 96 -5.88 0.35 15.06
N ASN A 97 -6.48 -0.60 14.35
CA ASN A 97 -6.93 -1.87 14.91
C ASN A 97 -6.03 -3.02 14.43
N LEU A 98 -5.00 -3.33 15.23
CA LEU A 98 -4.00 -4.35 14.89
C LEU A 98 -4.57 -5.77 14.85
N GLU A 99 -5.54 -6.07 15.72
CA GLU A 99 -6.16 -7.40 15.76
C GLU A 99 -7.00 -7.65 14.51
N LEU A 100 -7.83 -6.68 14.13
CA LEU A 100 -8.61 -6.74 12.89
C LEU A 100 -7.69 -6.88 11.66
N LEU A 101 -6.59 -6.12 11.60
CA LEU A 101 -5.58 -6.26 10.53
C LEU A 101 -4.99 -7.67 10.43
N SER A 102 -4.65 -8.27 11.57
CA SER A 102 -4.14 -9.64 11.61
C SER A 102 -5.17 -10.63 11.10
N ASN A 103 -6.42 -10.51 11.55
CA ASN A 103 -7.51 -11.40 11.17
C ASN A 103 -7.84 -11.30 9.68
N ILE A 104 -7.89 -10.09 9.12
CA ILE A 104 -8.08 -9.85 7.68
C ILE A 104 -6.99 -10.59 6.88
N ASN A 105 -5.73 -10.43 7.28
CA ASN A 105 -4.62 -11.07 6.58
C ASN A 105 -4.67 -12.59 6.67
N GLN A 106 -5.06 -13.17 7.81
CA GLN A 106 -5.20 -14.62 7.96
C GLN A 106 -6.35 -15.18 7.12
N ASP A 107 -7.49 -14.49 7.08
CA ASP A 107 -8.68 -14.87 6.30
C ASP A 107 -8.41 -14.85 4.79
N ARG A 108 -7.70 -13.83 4.32
CA ARG A 108 -7.50 -13.56 2.90
C ARG A 108 -6.24 -14.18 2.31
N TYR A 109 -5.32 -14.71 3.11
CA TYR A 109 -4.07 -15.25 2.58
C TYR A 109 -4.33 -16.52 1.76
N PRO A 110 -4.04 -16.53 0.45
CA PRO A 110 -4.28 -17.71 -0.35
C PRO A 110 -3.25 -18.79 0.01
N GLN A 111 -3.69 -19.86 0.67
CA GLN A 111 -2.82 -20.94 1.13
C GLN A 111 -2.16 -21.72 -0.02
N ASN A 112 -2.68 -21.64 -1.26
CA ASN A 112 -2.22 -22.41 -2.42
C ASN A 112 -2.32 -21.62 -3.76
N ALA A 113 -2.01 -20.33 -3.79
CA ALA A 113 -1.99 -19.59 -5.05
C ALA A 113 -0.75 -19.90 -5.89
N THR A 114 -0.94 -20.40 -7.12
CA THR A 114 0.15 -20.51 -8.10
C THR A 114 0.60 -19.12 -8.52
N VAL A 115 1.89 -18.80 -8.35
CA VAL A 115 2.44 -17.50 -8.75
C VAL A 115 2.51 -17.42 -10.28
N LYS A 116 1.79 -16.45 -10.85
CA LYS A 116 1.87 -16.08 -12.27
C LYS A 116 2.36 -14.64 -12.37
N TYR A 117 3.27 -14.37 -13.30
CA TYR A 117 3.73 -13.01 -13.60
C TYR A 117 2.92 -12.44 -14.74
N LEU A 118 2.37 -11.24 -14.53
CA LEU A 118 1.49 -10.58 -15.48
C LEU A 118 2.24 -9.53 -16.30
N LYS A 119 1.84 -9.38 -17.57
CA LYS A 119 2.32 -8.29 -18.42
C LYS A 119 1.47 -7.05 -18.22
N CYS A 120 2.07 -5.87 -18.29
CA CYS A 120 1.34 -4.62 -18.22
C CYS A 120 0.40 -4.48 -19.44
N PRO A 121 -0.90 -4.16 -19.24
CA PRO A 121 -1.84 -3.95 -20.35
C PRO A 121 -1.41 -2.86 -21.34
N VAL A 122 -0.61 -1.88 -20.88
CA VAL A 122 -0.16 -0.73 -21.68
C VAL A 122 1.16 -1.01 -22.41
N CYS A 123 2.24 -1.36 -21.70
CA CYS A 123 3.56 -1.56 -22.32
C CYS A 123 3.97 -3.00 -22.55
N GLN A 124 3.17 -3.99 -22.13
CA GLN A 124 3.43 -5.42 -22.30
C GLN A 124 4.72 -5.94 -21.61
N VAL A 125 5.36 -5.12 -20.77
CA VAL A 125 6.48 -5.52 -19.90
C VAL A 125 5.95 -6.24 -18.67
N LEU A 126 6.69 -7.25 -18.19
CA LEU A 126 6.34 -7.95 -16.95
C LEU A 126 6.29 -6.98 -15.76
N MET A 127 5.19 -7.05 -15.01
CA MET A 127 4.97 -6.23 -13.82
C MET A 127 5.70 -6.79 -12.61
N ASN A 128 6.06 -5.90 -11.69
CA ASN A 128 6.72 -6.28 -10.45
C ASN A 128 5.68 -6.63 -9.40
N ARG A 129 5.80 -7.83 -8.84
CA ARG A 129 4.95 -8.28 -7.75
C ARG A 129 5.43 -7.66 -6.44
N VAL A 130 4.64 -6.77 -5.85
CA VAL A 130 4.98 -6.02 -4.63
C VAL A 130 3.83 -6.02 -3.63
N ILE A 131 4.14 -5.84 -2.35
CA ILE A 131 3.10 -5.64 -1.33
C ILE A 131 2.69 -4.17 -1.36
N TYR A 132 1.40 -3.85 -1.50
CA TYR A 132 0.91 -2.46 -1.68
C TYR A 132 1.23 -1.56 -0.48
N GLY A 133 1.07 -2.08 0.74
CA GLY A 133 1.31 -1.31 1.97
C GLY A 133 1.79 -2.16 3.14
N TYR A 134 2.39 -1.51 4.13
CA TYR A 134 2.84 -2.18 5.35
C TYR A 134 1.69 -2.91 6.04
N ARG A 135 1.86 -4.23 6.24
CA ARG A 135 0.83 -5.13 6.82
C ARG A 135 -0.50 -5.20 6.06
N SER A 136 -0.50 -4.83 4.77
CA SER A 136 -1.69 -5.02 3.92
C SER A 136 -1.96 -6.48 3.58
N GLY A 137 -0.93 -7.32 3.47
CA GLY A 137 -1.09 -8.71 3.02
C GLY A 137 -1.52 -8.84 1.55
N VAL A 138 -1.78 -7.72 0.86
CA VAL A 138 -2.19 -7.67 -0.53
C VAL A 138 -0.96 -7.55 -1.41
N ILE A 139 -0.83 -8.50 -2.33
CA ILE A 139 0.24 -8.53 -3.31
C ILE A 139 -0.34 -8.04 -4.63
N ILE A 140 0.21 -6.95 -5.14
CA ILE A 140 -0.19 -6.30 -6.37
C ILE A 140 0.87 -6.50 -7.46
N ASP A 141 0.46 -6.39 -8.72
CA ASP A 141 1.36 -6.36 -9.85
C ASP A 141 1.53 -4.92 -10.35
N GLN A 142 2.70 -4.33 -10.10
CA GLN A 142 2.97 -2.92 -10.37
C GLN A 142 3.85 -2.74 -11.61
N CYS A 143 3.36 -1.93 -12.55
CA CYS A 143 4.17 -1.30 -13.58
C CYS A 143 4.65 0.06 -13.10
N ARG A 144 5.96 0.34 -13.19
CA ARG A 144 6.54 1.61 -12.70
C ARG A 144 6.03 2.85 -13.43
N SER A 145 5.61 2.72 -14.68
CA SER A 145 5.23 3.84 -15.53
C SER A 145 3.73 3.98 -15.76
N HIS A 146 2.98 2.87 -15.74
CA HIS A 146 1.59 2.87 -16.21
C HIS A 146 0.54 2.61 -15.14
N GLY A 147 0.86 1.96 -14.01
CA GLY A 147 -0.17 1.65 -13.02
C GLY A 147 -0.03 0.30 -12.35
N ILE A 148 -1.12 -0.12 -11.72
CA ILE A 148 -1.18 -1.29 -10.85
C ILE A 148 -2.33 -2.20 -11.31
N TRP A 149 -2.04 -3.49 -11.38
CA TRP A 149 -3.03 -4.55 -11.56
C TRP A 149 -3.38 -5.19 -10.22
N LEU A 150 -4.67 -5.38 -9.99
CA LEU A 150 -5.25 -6.08 -8.85
C LEU A 150 -6.10 -7.25 -9.34
N ASP A 151 -5.88 -8.41 -8.76
CA ASP A 151 -6.71 -9.58 -9.04
C ASP A 151 -8.10 -9.45 -8.39
N GLY A 152 -9.04 -10.28 -8.84
CA GLY A 152 -10.40 -10.32 -8.29
C GLY A 152 -10.42 -10.43 -6.76
N GLY A 153 -11.04 -9.46 -6.09
CA GLY A 153 -11.20 -9.43 -4.63
C GLY A 153 -10.07 -8.77 -3.83
N GLN A 154 -8.91 -8.48 -4.44
CA GLN A 154 -7.81 -7.78 -3.76
C GLN A 154 -8.19 -6.35 -3.36
N ILE A 155 -9.02 -5.68 -4.16
CA ILE A 155 -9.51 -4.34 -3.84
C ILE A 155 -10.33 -4.33 -2.56
N SER A 156 -11.20 -5.32 -2.36
CA SER A 156 -11.98 -5.47 -1.13
C SER A 156 -11.04 -5.58 0.06
N HIS A 157 -10.02 -6.45 -0.02
CA HIS A 157 -9.00 -6.61 1.02
C HIS A 157 -8.30 -5.28 1.36
N LEU A 158 -7.89 -4.48 0.36
CA LEU A 158 -7.29 -3.17 0.62
C LEU A 158 -8.23 -2.19 1.33
N LEU A 159 -9.51 -2.20 1.00
CA LEU A 159 -10.52 -1.39 1.68
C LEU A 159 -10.67 -1.82 3.16
N GLU A 160 -10.63 -3.12 3.44
CA GLU A 160 -10.64 -3.65 4.82
C GLU A 160 -9.39 -3.21 5.59
N TRP A 161 -8.22 -3.34 4.96
CA TRP A 161 -6.94 -2.92 5.52
C TRP A 161 -6.94 -1.43 5.85
N LYS A 162 -7.43 -0.59 4.94
CA LYS A 162 -7.51 0.86 5.15
C LYS A 162 -8.46 1.18 6.30
N LYS A 163 -9.66 0.58 6.34
CA LYS A 163 -10.63 0.78 7.41
C LYS A 163 -10.09 0.38 8.78
N ALA A 164 -9.24 -0.64 8.85
CA ALA A 164 -8.57 -1.05 10.07
C ALA A 164 -7.39 -0.13 10.49
N GLY A 165 -7.15 0.95 9.76
CA GLY A 165 -6.08 1.93 10.03
C GLY A 165 -4.73 1.55 9.42
N GLY A 166 -4.71 0.64 8.45
CA GLY A 166 -3.48 0.17 7.80
C GLY A 166 -2.68 1.28 7.12
N GLN A 167 -3.35 2.27 6.53
CA GLN A 167 -2.70 3.41 5.87
C GLN A 167 -1.86 4.25 6.84
N ILE A 168 -2.35 4.45 8.07
CA ILE A 168 -1.62 5.18 9.13
C ILE A 168 -0.31 4.44 9.45
N LEU A 169 -0.38 3.12 9.64
CA LEU A 169 0.82 2.31 9.89
C LEU A 169 1.80 2.34 8.72
N ASN A 170 1.29 2.37 7.49
CA ASN A 170 2.13 2.46 6.31
C ASN A 170 2.89 3.78 6.25
N GLN A 171 2.19 4.90 6.48
CA GLN A 171 2.81 6.24 6.53
C GLN A 171 3.87 6.33 7.63
N GLN A 172 3.56 5.86 8.84
CA GLN A 172 4.53 5.79 9.95
C GLN A 172 5.76 4.96 9.58
N LYS A 173 5.57 3.82 8.90
CA LYS A 173 6.67 2.96 8.48
C LYS A 173 7.54 3.60 7.40
N ILE A 174 6.94 4.31 6.46
CA ILE A 174 7.65 5.04 5.40
C ILE A 174 8.48 6.18 6.01
N ALA A 175 7.88 7.01 6.88
CA ALA A 175 8.56 8.10 7.57
C ALA A 175 9.76 7.59 8.38
N ALA A 176 9.57 6.56 9.20
CA ALA A 176 10.66 5.97 9.98
C ALA A 176 11.78 5.38 9.12
N LYS A 177 11.49 4.89 7.91
CA LYS A 177 12.53 4.43 6.97
C LYS A 177 13.30 5.60 6.38
N GLN A 178 12.63 6.70 6.04
CA GLN A 178 13.26 7.90 5.50
C GLN A 178 14.19 8.56 6.52
N GLU A 179 13.76 8.68 7.78
CA GLU A 179 14.58 9.21 8.88
C GLU A 179 15.83 8.36 9.13
N LYS A 180 15.70 7.03 9.09
CA LYS A 180 16.86 6.13 9.21
C LYS A 180 17.82 6.29 8.04
N ALA A 181 17.30 6.35 6.82
CA ALA A 181 18.11 6.52 5.62
C ALA A 181 18.87 7.86 5.62
N SER A 182 18.22 8.96 6.05
CA SER A 182 18.87 10.27 6.15
C SER A 182 19.94 10.30 7.24
N SER A 183 19.66 9.70 8.40
CA SER A 183 20.65 9.55 9.49
C SER A 183 21.86 8.72 9.04
N GLU A 184 21.65 7.59 8.37
CA GLU A 184 22.74 6.77 7.83
C GLU A 184 23.56 7.51 6.76
N GLN A 185 22.90 8.28 5.89
CA GLN A 185 23.57 9.09 4.87
C GLN A 185 24.42 10.19 5.51
N PHE A 186 23.92 10.86 6.55
CA PHE A 186 24.67 11.83 7.34
C PHE A 186 25.90 11.20 8.01
N LYS A 187 25.73 10.04 8.66
CA LYS A 187 26.85 9.30 9.28
C LYS A 187 27.91 8.89 8.26
N LYS A 188 27.51 8.46 7.05
CA LYS A 188 28.44 8.11 5.96
C LYS A 188 29.19 9.33 5.41
N ALA A 189 28.50 10.45 5.21
CA ALA A 189 29.12 11.70 4.77
C ALA A 189 30.15 12.20 5.79
N PHE A 190 29.77 12.27 7.07
CA PHE A 190 30.65 12.70 8.16
C PHE A 190 31.90 11.82 8.29
N ARG A 191 31.76 10.49 8.20
CA ARG A 191 32.91 9.57 8.19
C ARG A 191 33.84 9.79 7.00
N LYS A 192 33.30 10.12 5.81
CA LYS A 192 34.09 10.36 4.60
C LYS A 192 34.90 11.66 4.70
N ASP A 193 34.35 12.69 5.33
CA ASP A 193 35.04 13.98 5.51
C ASP A 193 36.18 13.88 6.53
N TYR A 194 36.02 13.08 7.59
CA TYR A 194 37.07 12.81 8.58
C TYR A 194 38.18 11.85 8.11
N SER A 195 37.93 11.05 7.08
CA SER A 195 38.91 10.08 6.54
C SER A 195 39.67 10.60 5.31
N ARG A 196 39.44 11.86 4.92
CA ARG A 196 40.23 12.52 3.88
C ARG A 196 41.60 12.90 4.47
N PRO A 197 42.73 12.41 3.92
CA PRO A 197 44.04 12.77 4.44
C PRO A 197 44.22 14.29 4.32
N GLN A 198 44.53 14.95 5.44
CA GLN A 198 44.96 16.35 5.46
C GLN A 198 46.19 16.48 4.55
N GLN A 199 46.01 17.07 3.38
CA GLN A 199 47.14 17.63 2.65
C GLN A 199 47.68 18.77 3.50
N SER A 200 48.94 18.63 3.90
CA SER A 200 49.67 19.53 4.77
C SER A 200 49.58 20.99 4.29
N TYR A 201 48.98 21.84 5.10
CA TYR A 201 49.35 23.25 5.17
C TYR A 201 49.91 23.51 6.58
N GLY A 202 51.02 24.24 6.60
CA GLY A 202 51.96 24.31 7.72
C GLY A 202 51.39 24.82 9.04
N GLU A 203 52.09 24.42 10.09
CA GLU A 203 52.19 25.03 11.43
C GLU A 203 51.25 26.20 11.72
N GLN A 204 50.19 25.93 12.49
CA GLN A 204 49.96 26.58 13.79
C GLN A 204 48.87 25.84 14.57
N SER A 205 49.21 25.49 15.81
CA SER A 205 48.36 24.95 16.87
C SER A 205 47.07 25.75 17.06
N VAL A 206 45.89 25.10 17.12
CA VAL A 206 45.03 24.80 18.30
C VAL A 206 43.83 23.95 17.78
N ASP A 207 43.23 23.08 18.61
CA ASP A 207 41.88 22.48 18.45
C ASP A 207 41.66 21.23 17.58
N GLY A 208 42.57 20.26 17.57
CA GLY A 208 42.27 18.90 17.03
C GLY A 208 41.35 18.07 17.94
N ASP A 209 41.58 18.12 19.25
CA ASP A 209 40.87 17.30 20.24
C ASP A 209 39.45 17.81 20.57
N LEU A 210 39.22 19.11 20.43
CA LEU A 210 37.92 19.74 20.70
C LEU A 210 36.87 19.36 19.65
N VAL A 211 37.26 19.28 18.37
CA VAL A 211 36.32 18.90 17.28
C VAL A 211 35.99 17.41 17.34
N ALA A 212 36.95 16.55 17.71
CA ALA A 212 36.70 15.12 17.95
C ALA A 212 35.73 14.90 19.13
N SER A 213 35.90 15.68 20.20
CA SER A 213 35.02 15.63 21.38
C SER A 213 33.60 16.13 21.09
N VAL A 214 33.47 17.21 20.30
CA VAL A 214 32.15 17.73 19.86
C VAL A 214 31.45 16.71 18.95
N ALA A 215 32.19 16.04 18.07
CA ALA A 215 31.64 14.98 17.23
C ALA A 215 31.08 13.82 18.07
N GLU A 216 31.82 13.34 19.08
CA GLU A 216 31.36 12.30 20.01
C GLU A 216 30.11 12.72 20.80
N VAL A 217 30.03 13.97 21.25
CA VAL A 217 28.86 14.50 21.96
C VAL A 217 27.64 14.56 21.03
N ILE A 218 27.81 14.99 19.77
CA ILE A 218 26.74 14.96 18.76
C ILE A 218 26.29 13.52 18.51
N PHE A 219 27.21 12.56 18.40
CA PHE A 219 26.86 11.14 18.23
C PHE A 219 26.03 10.58 19.39
N LYS A 220 26.26 11.03 20.64
CA LYS A 220 25.49 10.61 21.83
C LYS A 220 24.12 11.28 21.98
N ILE A 221 23.88 12.42 21.34
CA ILE A 221 22.61 13.16 21.44
C ILE A 221 21.55 12.62 20.44
N PHE A 222 21.99 11.95 19.37
CA PHE A 222 21.13 11.44 18.29
C PHE A 222 20.94 9.91 18.29
N GLU A 223 21.17 9.25 19.43
CA GLU A 223 20.89 7.83 19.69
C GLU A 223 19.70 7.68 20.65
#